data_AF-A0A4Y2F1Z2-F1
#
_entry.id   AF-A0A4Y2F1Z2-F1
#
_cell.length_a   1.000
_cell.length_b   1.000
_cell.length_c   1.000
_cell.angle_alpha   90.00
_cell.angle_beta   90.00
_cell.angle_gamma   90.00
#
_symmetry.space_group_name_H-M   'P 1'
#
loop_
_entity.id
_entity.type
_entity.pdbx_description
1 polymer ?
#
loop_
_entity_poly.entity_id
_entity_poly.type
_entity_poly.pdbx_seq_one_letter_code
_entity_poly.pdbx_strand_id
1 'polypeptide(L)'
;MITKLKNISLRSFQLARLTSIYSILRTFIVLINVFIYALPDSNYVKEDIYFEIVEPETLHYTFRARPAQDFGVPFNSTYHNIGLVLSEPRHGCSAPLNKLELRNNIVLIDRG
;
A
#
# COMPACT_ATOMS: atom_id res chain seq x y z
N MET A 1 -48.83 41.14 28.22
CA MET A 1 -48.20 41.32 26.89
C MET A 1 -46.69 41.05 26.89
N ILE A 2 -45.95 41.46 27.93
CA ILE A 2 -44.47 41.38 28.00
C ILE A 2 -43.90 39.94 28.11
N THR A 3 -44.61 39.02 28.78
CA THR A 3 -44.20 37.61 28.91
C THR A 3 -44.22 36.84 27.59
N LYS A 4 -45.16 37.17 26.69
CA LYS A 4 -45.27 36.55 25.36
C LYS A 4 -44.12 36.96 24.44
N LEU A 5 -43.66 38.21 24.54
CA LEU A 5 -42.51 38.73 23.79
C LEU A 5 -41.18 38.10 24.23
N LYS A 6 -40.96 37.93 25.55
CA LYS A 6 -39.77 37.22 26.07
C LYS A 6 -39.69 35.77 25.60
N ASN A 7 -40.83 35.07 25.52
CA ASN A 7 -40.89 33.67 25.10
C ASN A 7 -40.58 33.47 23.59
N ILE A 8 -40.96 34.44 22.76
CA ILE A 8 -40.63 34.47 21.31
C ILE A 8 -39.13 34.74 21.10
N SER A 9 -38.54 35.64 21.88
CA SER A 9 -37.09 35.90 21.88
C SER A 9 -36.28 34.68 22.35
N LEU A 10 -36.80 33.91 23.30
CA LEU A 10 -36.13 32.69 23.80
C LEU A 10 -36.16 31.54 22.77
N ARG A 11 -37.30 31.35 22.08
CA ARG A 11 -37.45 30.33 21.02
C ARG A 11 -36.60 30.62 19.79
N SER A 12 -36.50 31.88 19.36
CA SER A 12 -35.63 32.29 18.24
C SER A 12 -34.16 32.06 18.55
N PHE A 13 -33.73 32.30 19.79
CA PHE A 13 -32.37 32.01 20.24
C PHE A 13 -32.06 30.49 20.30
N GLN A 14 -33.02 29.67 20.74
CA GLN A 14 -32.88 28.20 20.72
C GLN A 14 -32.82 27.63 19.30
N LEU A 15 -33.65 28.11 18.37
CA LEU A 15 -33.59 27.70 16.96
C LEU A 15 -32.25 28.08 16.31
N ALA A 16 -31.74 29.29 16.57
CA ALA A 16 -30.45 29.74 16.05
C ALA A 16 -29.26 28.89 16.54
N ARG A 17 -29.33 28.38 17.78
CA ARG A 17 -28.32 27.43 18.29
C ARG A 17 -28.40 26.08 17.59
N LEU A 18 -29.61 25.56 17.34
CA LEU A 18 -29.82 24.28 16.65
C LEU A 18 -29.35 24.33 15.19
N THR A 19 -29.63 25.41 14.47
CA THR A 19 -29.15 25.58 13.08
C THR A 19 -27.63 25.73 13.01
N SER A 20 -27.02 26.42 13.99
CA SER A 20 -25.57 26.53 14.11
C SER A 20 -24.91 25.16 14.34
N ILE A 21 -25.43 24.36 15.28
CA ILE A 21 -24.93 22.99 15.55
C ILE A 21 -25.07 22.10 14.32
N TYR A 22 -26.20 22.16 13.61
CA TYR A 22 -26.41 21.38 12.38
C TYR A 22 -25.41 21.76 11.28
N SER A 23 -25.11 23.05 11.13
CA SER A 23 -24.10 23.55 10.18
C SER A 23 -22.70 23.05 10.51
N ILE A 24 -22.32 23.07 11.79
CA ILE A 24 -21.03 22.53 12.28
C ILE A 24 -20.96 21.02 12.03
N LEU A 25 -22.02 20.28 12.33
CA LEU A 25 -22.06 18.84 12.10
C LEU A 25 -21.96 18.51 10.60
N ARG A 26 -22.68 19.24 9.76
CA ARG A 26 -22.64 19.05 8.30
C ARG A 26 -21.25 19.33 7.74
N THR A 27 -20.61 20.41 8.17
CA THR A 27 -19.25 20.74 7.74
C THR A 27 -18.25 19.70 8.22
N PHE A 28 -18.37 19.21 9.46
CA PHE A 28 -17.54 18.13 9.98
C PHE A 28 -17.70 16.83 9.18
N ILE A 29 -18.94 16.45 8.82
CA ILE A 29 -19.21 15.29 7.95
C ILE A 29 -18.55 15.47 6.57
N VAL A 30 -18.66 16.66 5.97
CA VAL A 30 -18.00 16.95 4.68
C VAL A 30 -16.49 16.82 4.81
N LEU A 31 -15.89 17.35 5.89
CA LEU A 31 -14.46 17.25 6.15
C LEU A 31 -14.01 15.78 6.34
N ILE A 32 -14.78 14.97 7.05
CA ILE A 32 -14.50 13.53 7.20
C ILE A 32 -14.52 12.84 5.83
N ASN A 33 -15.52 13.09 5.00
CA ASN A 33 -15.59 12.47 3.67
C ASN A 33 -14.40 12.86 2.81
N VAL A 34 -14.05 14.15 2.76
CA VAL A 34 -12.86 14.63 2.04
C VAL A 34 -11.60 13.96 2.57
N PHE A 35 -11.47 13.80 3.89
CA PHE A 35 -10.32 13.12 4.49
C PHE A 35 -10.25 11.64 4.12
N ILE A 36 -11.37 10.92 4.13
CA ILE A 36 -11.43 9.50 3.75
C ILE A 36 -11.00 9.31 2.29
N TYR A 37 -11.44 10.18 1.37
CA TYR A 37 -11.01 10.13 -0.03
C TYR A 37 -9.54 10.52 -0.24
N ALA A 38 -8.94 11.25 0.70
CA ALA A 38 -7.53 11.63 0.67
C ALA A 38 -6.61 10.56 1.27
N LEU A 39 -7.15 9.48 1.85
CA LEU A 39 -6.35 8.36 2.30
C LEU A 39 -5.73 7.67 1.08
N PRO A 40 -4.42 7.40 1.08
CA PRO A 40 -3.78 6.68 0.00
C PRO A 40 -4.42 5.30 -0.12
N ASP A 41 -4.78 4.93 -1.35
CA ASP A 41 -5.30 3.61 -1.67
C ASP A 41 -4.24 2.57 -1.27
N SER A 42 -4.65 1.62 -0.43
CA SER A 42 -3.85 0.46 -0.03
C SER A 42 -3.57 -0.52 -1.17
N ASN A 43 -3.93 -0.18 -2.41
CA ASN A 43 -3.22 -0.62 -3.61
C ASN A 43 -1.76 -0.12 -3.55
N TYR A 44 -1.04 -0.65 -2.56
CA TYR A 44 0.33 -0.37 -2.22
C TYR A 44 1.16 -0.68 -3.46
N VAL A 45 1.58 0.37 -4.15
CA VAL A 45 2.63 0.24 -5.17
C VAL A 45 3.81 -0.34 -4.42
N LYS A 46 4.05 -1.65 -4.57
CA LYS A 46 5.20 -2.28 -3.94
C LYS A 46 6.42 -1.53 -4.40
N GLU A 47 7.18 -1.03 -3.44
CA GLU A 47 8.41 -0.30 -3.70
C GLU A 47 9.30 -1.16 -4.59
N ASP A 48 9.98 -0.51 -5.54
CA ASP A 48 10.91 -1.23 -6.38
C ASP A 48 12.03 -1.79 -5.50
N ILE A 49 12.35 -3.05 -5.74
CA ILE A 49 13.47 -3.72 -5.08
C ILE A 49 14.70 -3.62 -5.98
N TYR A 50 15.86 -3.71 -5.34
CA TYR A 50 17.13 -3.75 -6.02
C TYR A 50 17.85 -5.02 -5.61
N PHE A 51 18.47 -5.69 -6.57
CA PHE A 51 19.42 -6.76 -6.30
C PHE A 51 20.70 -6.50 -7.07
N GLU A 52 21.81 -6.93 -6.51
CA GLU A 52 23.13 -6.69 -7.05
C GLU A 52 23.85 -8.02 -7.20
N ILE A 53 24.40 -8.25 -8.39
CA ILE A 53 25.29 -9.40 -8.61
C ILE A 53 26.66 -8.98 -8.13
N VAL A 54 27.10 -9.44 -6.96
CA VAL A 54 28.42 -9.07 -6.41
C VAL A 54 29.56 -9.93 -6.96
N GLU A 55 29.25 -11.14 -7.46
CA GLU A 55 30.22 -12.07 -8.03
C GLU A 55 29.60 -12.87 -9.20
N PRO A 56 30.38 -13.16 -10.26
CA PRO A 56 31.73 -12.69 -10.53
C PRO A 56 31.76 -11.20 -10.94
N GLU A 57 32.92 -10.55 -10.80
CA GLU A 57 33.11 -9.12 -11.12
C GLU A 57 32.69 -8.77 -12.56
N THR A 58 32.87 -9.69 -13.51
CA THR A 58 32.47 -9.50 -14.92
C THR A 58 30.97 -9.31 -15.13
N LEU A 59 30.15 -9.72 -14.16
CA LEU A 59 28.69 -9.58 -14.18
C LEU A 59 28.19 -8.60 -13.13
N HIS A 60 29.09 -7.83 -12.51
CA HIS A 60 28.75 -6.91 -11.43
C HIS A 60 27.84 -5.79 -11.90
N TYR A 61 26.61 -5.81 -11.41
CA TYR A 61 25.59 -4.82 -11.78
C TYR A 61 24.45 -4.78 -10.76
N THR A 62 23.83 -3.61 -10.60
CA THR A 62 22.63 -3.42 -9.79
C THR A 62 21.39 -3.40 -10.68
N PHE A 63 20.49 -4.34 -10.47
CA PHE A 63 19.23 -4.46 -11.19
C PHE A 63 18.08 -3.90 -10.36
N ARG A 64 17.19 -3.16 -11.02
CA ARG A 64 15.90 -2.76 -10.46
C ARG A 64 14.86 -3.79 -10.87
N ALA A 65 14.12 -4.30 -9.90
CA ALA A 65 13.00 -5.20 -10.13
C ALA A 65 11.74 -4.66 -9.44
N ARG A 66 10.59 -4.90 -10.08
CA ARG A 66 9.30 -4.57 -9.48
C ARG A 66 8.67 -5.86 -8.96
N PRO A 67 8.40 -5.97 -7.64
CA PRO A 67 7.69 -7.11 -7.10
C PRO A 67 6.29 -7.24 -7.72
N ALA A 68 5.77 -8.46 -7.80
CA ALA A 68 4.41 -8.69 -8.23
C ALA A 68 3.41 -8.01 -7.29
N GLN A 69 2.37 -7.40 -7.85
CA GLN A 69 1.38 -6.64 -7.09
C GLN A 69 0.66 -7.53 -6.06
N ASP A 70 0.10 -8.64 -6.52
CA ASP A 70 -0.89 -9.42 -5.74
C ASP A 70 -0.34 -10.73 -5.13
N PHE A 71 0.93 -11.06 -5.38
CA PHE A 71 1.51 -12.32 -4.89
C PHE A 71 2.97 -12.19 -4.43
N GLY A 72 3.43 -13.23 -3.74
CA GLY A 72 4.78 -13.31 -3.18
C GLY A 72 4.86 -12.81 -1.73
N VAL A 73 6.09 -12.62 -1.26
CA VAL A 73 6.39 -12.13 0.08
C VAL A 73 6.85 -10.67 0.04
N PRO A 74 6.65 -9.89 1.12
CA PRO A 74 7.22 -8.56 1.23
C PRO A 74 8.75 -8.63 1.48
N PHE A 75 9.51 -7.73 0.86
CA PHE A 75 10.95 -7.60 1.05
C PHE A 75 11.25 -6.58 2.16
N ASN A 76 11.04 -6.97 3.42
CA ASN A 76 11.21 -6.08 4.57
C ASN A 76 12.66 -5.96 5.07
N SER A 77 13.58 -6.74 4.50
CA SER A 77 14.98 -6.83 4.91
C SER A 77 15.89 -6.98 3.70
N THR A 78 17.13 -6.51 3.82
CA THR A 78 18.18 -6.78 2.85
C THR A 78 18.73 -8.19 3.06
N TYR A 79 18.95 -8.91 1.97
CA TYR A 79 19.54 -10.24 1.98
C TYR A 79 20.91 -10.20 1.30
N HIS A 80 21.84 -11.01 1.81
CA HIS A 80 23.22 -11.10 1.29
C HIS A 80 23.59 -12.56 1.04
N ASN A 81 24.55 -12.79 0.15
CA ASN A 81 25.08 -14.12 -0.18
C ASN A 81 24.01 -15.11 -0.64
N ILE A 82 23.02 -14.63 -1.40
CA ILE A 82 21.99 -15.47 -2.01
C ILE A 82 22.41 -15.78 -3.45
N GLY A 83 22.44 -17.06 -3.82
CA GLY A 83 22.76 -17.48 -5.17
C GLY A 83 21.63 -17.19 -6.15
N LEU A 84 21.98 -16.77 -7.36
CA LEU A 84 21.07 -16.72 -8.51
C LEU A 84 21.24 -18.01 -9.32
N VAL A 85 20.27 -18.92 -9.23
CA VAL A 85 20.37 -20.29 -9.76
C VAL A 85 19.37 -20.49 -10.89
N LEU A 86 19.83 -21.01 -12.03
CA LEU A 86 18.94 -21.34 -13.15
C LEU A 86 18.01 -22.51 -12.79
N SER A 87 16.74 -22.42 -13.18
CA SER A 87 15.83 -23.57 -13.03
C SER A 87 16.11 -24.65 -14.07
N GLU A 88 15.88 -25.90 -13.70
CA GLU A 88 15.85 -27.02 -14.63
C GLU A 88 14.48 -27.70 -14.61
N PRO A 89 13.67 -27.63 -15.67
CA PRO A 89 13.94 -26.94 -16.93
C PRO A 89 13.87 -25.41 -16.82
N ARG A 90 14.53 -24.71 -17.75
CA ARG A 90 14.70 -23.25 -17.70
C ARG A 90 13.40 -22.45 -17.81
N HIS A 91 12.36 -23.04 -18.40
CA HIS A 91 11.06 -22.38 -18.61
C HIS A 91 10.15 -22.41 -17.37
N GLY A 92 10.47 -23.21 -16.34
CA GLY A 92 9.68 -23.25 -15.10
C GLY A 92 8.24 -23.80 -15.22
N CYS A 93 7.79 -24.21 -16.41
CA CYS A 93 6.44 -24.75 -16.64
C CYS A 93 6.21 -26.17 -16.08
N SER A 94 7.25 -26.82 -15.55
CA SER A 94 7.16 -28.13 -14.91
C SER A 94 7.96 -28.14 -13.60
N ALA A 95 7.77 -29.20 -12.80
CA ALA A 95 8.44 -29.31 -11.51
C ALA A 95 9.97 -29.30 -11.71
N PRO A 96 10.71 -28.46 -10.95
CA PRO A 96 12.15 -28.36 -11.12
C PRO A 96 12.84 -29.65 -10.73
N LEU A 97 13.88 -30.03 -11.48
CA LEU A 97 14.73 -31.20 -11.25
C LEU A 97 15.82 -30.88 -10.21
N ASN A 98 16.36 -29.66 -10.23
CA ASN A 98 17.43 -29.19 -9.34
C ASN A 98 16.91 -28.59 -8.02
N LYS A 99 15.87 -29.19 -7.42
CA LYS A 99 15.18 -28.65 -6.21
C LYS A 99 16.11 -28.35 -5.04
N LEU A 100 17.15 -29.17 -4.87
CA LEU A 100 18.11 -29.02 -3.78
C LEU A 100 18.95 -27.75 -3.93
N GLU A 101 19.34 -27.40 -5.15
CA GLU A 101 20.11 -26.20 -5.47
C GLU A 101 19.25 -24.93 -5.37
N LEU A 102 17.97 -25.03 -5.71
CA LEU A 102 17.03 -23.92 -5.62
C LEU A 102 16.70 -23.53 -4.17
N ARG A 103 16.94 -24.41 -3.20
CA ARG A 103 16.58 -24.16 -1.82
C ARG A 103 17.37 -22.98 -1.25
N ASN A 104 16.65 -21.99 -0.72
CA ASN A 104 17.18 -20.75 -0.14
C ASN A 104 17.92 -19.83 -1.14
N ASN A 105 17.75 -20.06 -2.44
CA ASN A 105 18.34 -19.25 -3.51
C ASN A 105 17.27 -18.55 -4.34
N ILE A 106 17.67 -17.54 -5.10
CA ILE A 106 16.80 -16.89 -6.09
C ILE A 106 16.87 -17.70 -7.36
N VAL A 107 15.71 -18.13 -7.88
CA VAL A 107 15.63 -18.87 -9.13
C VAL A 107 15.56 -17.92 -10.33
N LEU A 108 16.36 -18.19 -11.35
CA LEU A 108 16.33 -17.53 -12.65
C LEU A 108 15.62 -18.45 -13.66
N ILE A 109 14.59 -17.91 -14.31
CA ILE A 109 13.72 -18.64 -15.23
C ILE A 109 13.62 -17.85 -16.54
N ASP A 110 13.65 -18.56 -17.67
CA ASP A 110 13.40 -17.99 -18.98
C ASP A 110 11.91 -17.68 -19.13
N ARG A 111 11.59 -16.46 -19.55
CA ARG A 111 10.21 -16.05 -19.82
C ARG A 111 9.76 -16.64 -21.16
N GLY A 112 8.64 -17.37 -21.16
CA GLY A 112 7.98 -17.89 -22.35
C GLY A 112 7.71 -19.37 -22.23
#